data_AF-A0A9E5PQN9-F1
#
_entry.id   AF-A0A9E5PQN9-F1
#
_cell.length_a   1.000
_cell.length_b   1.000
_cell.length_c   1.000
_cell.angle_alpha   90.00
_cell.angle_beta   90.00
_cell.angle_gamma   90.00
#
_symmetry.space_group_name_H-M   'P 1'
#
loop_
_entity.id
_entity.type
_entity.pdbx_description
1 polymer ?
#
loop_
_entity_poly.entity_id
_entity_poly.type
_entity_poly.pdbx_seq_one_letter_code
_entity_poly.pdbx_strand_id
1 'polypeptide(L)' 'MRYAYTGNVHDLEGGSTICHECGQTVIARDWYVLMEWNLTDDGRCTRCGTACSGVFAGPPGRWGAKRLPVRISR' A
#
# COMPACT_ATOMS: atom_id res chain seq x y z
N MET A 1 -15.25 -2.81 8.46
CA MET A 1 -14.04 -2.20 7.87
C MET A 1 -13.11 -3.33 7.43
N ARG A 2 -12.65 -3.38 6.17
CA ARG A 2 -11.76 -4.48 5.69
C ARG A 2 -10.30 -4.05 5.48
N TYR A 3 -10.05 -2.75 5.35
CA TYR A 3 -8.73 -2.16 5.11
C TYR A 3 -8.59 -0.91 5.98
N ALA A 4 -8.44 -1.10 7.28
CA ALA A 4 -8.20 0.00 8.20
C ALA A 4 -6.70 0.35 8.20
N TYR A 5 -6.38 1.63 8.18
CA TYR A 5 -5.02 2.15 8.26
C TYR A 5 -4.91 3.03 9.50
N THR A 6 -4.01 2.70 10.43
CA THR A 6 -3.89 3.38 11.73
C THR A 6 -3.42 4.85 11.59
N GLY A 7 -2.90 5.25 10.44
CA GLY A 7 -2.44 6.61 10.14
C GLY A 7 -0.91 6.74 10.05
N ASN A 8 -0.39 7.97 10.17
CA ASN A 8 1.05 8.29 10.03
C ASN A 8 1.89 7.91 11.27
N VAL A 9 1.65 6.72 11.81
CA VAL A 9 2.37 6.15 12.94
C VAL A 9 3.29 5.04 12.43
N HIS A 10 4.43 4.86 13.08
CA HIS A 10 5.28 3.68 12.86
C HIS A 10 4.61 2.45 13.47
N ASP A 11 3.72 1.85 12.69
CA ASP A 11 3.02 0.61 13.01
C ASP A 11 2.98 -0.21 11.73
N LEU A 12 3.87 -1.20 11.63
CA LEU A 12 3.96 -2.07 10.46
C LEU A 12 2.68 -2.90 10.30
N GLU A 13 2.07 -3.34 11.39
CA GLU A 13 0.90 -4.22 11.36
C GLU A 13 -0.36 -3.45 10.96
N GLY A 14 -0.63 -2.33 11.63
CA GLY A 14 -1.76 -1.46 11.30
C GLY A 14 -1.53 -0.52 10.10
N GLY A 15 -0.28 -0.43 9.64
CA GLY A 15 0.12 0.34 8.45
C GLY A 15 0.08 -0.46 7.15
N SER A 16 0.15 -1.79 7.26
CA SER A 16 0.15 -2.71 6.13
C SER A 16 -1.26 -3.06 5.67
N THR A 17 -1.40 -3.35 4.38
CA THR A 17 -2.66 -3.84 3.81
C THR A 17 -2.62 -5.36 3.74
N ILE A 18 -3.66 -6.00 4.30
CA ILE A 18 -3.80 -7.45 4.32
C ILE A 18 -4.89 -7.87 3.33
N CYS A 19 -4.66 -8.97 2.62
CA CYS A 19 -5.68 -9.60 1.79
C CYS A 19 -6.82 -10.11 2.67
N HIS A 20 -8.05 -9.68 2.39
CA HIS A 20 -9.22 -10.06 3.17
C HIS A 20 -9.63 -11.54 3.01
N GLU A 21 -9.10 -12.23 2.00
CA GLU A 21 -9.41 -13.65 1.75
C GLU A 21 -8.37 -14.58 2.38
N CYS A 22 -7.08 -14.37 2.08
CA CYS A 22 -6.03 -15.31 2.46
C CYS A 22 -5.14 -14.84 3.62
N GLY A 23 -5.35 -13.62 4.12
CA GLY A 23 -4.59 -13.04 5.23
C GLY A 23 -3.16 -12.63 4.88
N GLN A 24 -2.75 -12.67 3.61
CA GLN A 24 -1.42 -12.24 3.20
C GLN A 24 -1.27 -10.72 3.27
N THR A 25 -0.11 -10.25 3.74
CA THR A 25 0.30 -8.86 3.54
C THR A 25 0.47 -8.56 2.05
N VAL A 26 -0.44 -7.79 1.49
CA VAL A 26 -0.42 -7.40 0.07
C VAL A 26 0.38 -6.13 -0.17
N ILE A 27 0.41 -5.23 0.81
CA ILE A 27 1.24 -4.01 0.77
C ILE A 27 1.81 -3.83 2.17
N ALA A 28 3.10 -4.09 2.35
CA ALA A 28 3.78 -3.80 3.61
C ALA A 28 4.26 -2.35 3.61
N ARG A 29 3.96 -1.61 4.69
CA ARG A 29 4.33 -0.19 4.80
C ARG A 29 4.84 0.12 6.20
N ASP A 30 5.94 0.86 6.25
CA ASP A 30 6.37 1.59 7.43
C ASP A 30 6.43 3.07 7.07
N TRP A 31 5.49 3.84 7.61
CA TRP A 31 5.38 5.27 7.36
C TRP A 31 5.23 5.61 5.85
N TYR A 32 6.19 6.31 5.23
CA TYR A 32 6.20 6.60 3.78
C TYR A 32 7.02 5.60 2.96
N VAL A 33 7.51 4.53 3.58
CA VAL A 33 8.28 3.50 2.90
C VAL A 33 7.38 2.30 2.64
N LEU A 34 7.27 1.93 1.36
CA LEU A 34 6.69 0.66 0.96
C LEU A 34 7.79 -0.39 1.01
N MET A 35 7.58 -1.42 1.80
CA MET A 35 8.55 -2.49 2.05
C MET A 35 8.29 -3.69 1.14
N GLU A 36 7.02 -4.05 0.95
CA GLU A 36 6.62 -5.19 0.13
C GLU A 36 5.41 -4.85 -0.73
N TRP A 37 5.36 -5.48 -1.91
CA TRP A 37 4.26 -5.36 -2.86
C TRP A 37 3.92 -6.73 -3.44
N ASN A 38 2.80 -7.28 -2.97
CA ASN A 38 2.29 -8.59 -3.36
C ASN A 38 0.94 -8.46 -4.08
N LEU A 39 0.82 -7.41 -4.91
CA LEU A 39 -0.30 -7.20 -5.81
C LEU A 39 0.16 -7.28 -7.27
N THR A 40 -0.68 -7.85 -8.12
CA THR A 40 -0.57 -7.72 -9.58
C THR A 40 -0.86 -6.28 -10.01
N ASP A 41 -0.54 -5.97 -11.26
CA ASP A 41 -0.73 -4.63 -11.84
C ASP A 41 -2.20 -4.17 -11.83
N ASP A 42 -3.14 -5.13 -11.87
CA ASP A 42 -4.59 -4.92 -11.78
C ASP A 42 -5.16 -5.01 -10.36
N GLY A 43 -4.31 -5.10 -9.33
CA GLY A 43 -4.72 -5.03 -7.93
C GLY A 43 -5.18 -6.36 -7.29
N ARG A 44 -4.73 -7.50 -7.81
CA ARG A 44 -5.05 -8.82 -7.24
C ARG A 44 -3.92 -9.34 -6.36
N CYS A 45 -4.28 -10.02 -5.29
CA CYS A 45 -3.30 -10.70 -4.44
C CYS A 45 -2.52 -11.75 -5.25
N THR A 46 -1.19 -11.67 -5.22
CA THR A 46 -0.32 -12.60 -5.97
C THR A 46 -0.38 -14.05 -5.48
N ARG A 47 -0.95 -14.31 -4.29
CA ARG A 47 -1.06 -15.65 -3.70
C ARG A 47 -2.41 -16.34 -3.90
N CYS A 48 -3.51 -15.59 -3.85
CA CYS A 48 -4.87 -16.17 -3.97
C CYS A 48 -5.67 -15.66 -5.16
N GLY A 49 -5.19 -14.63 -5.87
CA GLY A 49 -5.87 -14.04 -7.02
C GLY A 49 -7.08 -13.14 -6.66
N THR A 50 -7.45 -13.05 -5.38
CA THR A 50 -8.53 -12.18 -4.93
C THR A 50 -8.22 -10.72 -5.24
N ALA A 51 -9.18 -10.04 -5.87
CA ALA A 51 -9.10 -8.61 -6.14
C ALA A 51 -9.14 -7.84 -4.80
N CYS A 52 -8.08 -7.09 -4.51
CA CYS A 52 -8.06 -6.20 -3.36
C CYS A 52 -8.77 -4.89 -3.73
N SER A 53 -9.60 -4.36 -2.84
CA SER A 53 -10.29 -3.10 -3.11
C SER A 53 -9.28 -1.94 -3.19
N GLY A 54 -9.33 -1.15 -4.26
CA GLY A 54 -8.44 -0.02 -4.50
C GLY A 54 -8.34 0.30 -5.99
N VAL A 55 -7.64 1.39 -6.32
CA VAL A 55 -7.26 1.72 -7.70
C VAL A 55 -5.75 1.52 -7.81
N PHE A 56 -5.36 0.54 -8.62
CA PHE A 56 -3.97 0.17 -8.83
C PHE A 56 -3.60 0.42 -10.29
N ALA A 57 -2.44 1.03 -10.51
CA ALA A 57 -1.93 1.35 -11.84
C ALA A 57 -0.51 0.79 -11.96
N GLY A 58 -0.38 -0.54 -11.80
CA GLY A 58 0.91 -1.22 -11.85
C GLY A 58 1.68 -1.22 -10.51
N PRO A 59 2.99 -1.51 -10.56
CA PRO A 59 3.84 -1.62 -9.39
C PRO A 59 4.07 -0.26 -8.72
N PRO A 60 4.50 -0.26 -7.43
CA PRO A 60 4.70 0.97 -6.71
C PRO A 60 5.89 1.74 -7.29
N GLY A 61 5.77 3.07 -7.31
CA GLY A 61 6.90 3.94 -7.60
C GLY A 61 7.97 3.91 -6.51
N ARG A 62 9.11 4.56 -6.76
CA ARG A 62 10.28 4.61 -5.86
C ARG A 62 10.41 5.89 -5.04
N TRP A 63 9.27 6.56 -4.75
CA TRP A 63 9.28 7.89 -4.10
C TRP A 63 9.92 7.84 -2.70
N GLY A 64 9.48 6.89 -1.86
CA GLY A 64 9.95 6.73 -0.50
C GLY A 64 9.65 7.94 0.40
N ALA A 65 10.37 8.05 1.52
CA ALA A 65 10.20 9.13 2.51
C ALA A 65 10.83 10.46 2.05
N LYS A 66 10.40 11.00 0.90
CA LYS A 66 10.90 12.26 0.34
C LYS A 66 9.85 13.36 0.44
N ARG A 67 10.33 14.58 0.70
CA ARG A 67 9.54 15.82 0.66
C ARG A 67 9.90 16.59 -0.60
N LEU A 68 8.92 16.98 -1.40
CA LEU A 68 9.10 17.86 -2.55
C LEU A 68 8.34 19.17 -2.30
N PRO A 69 9.03 20.32 -2.23
CA PRO A 69 8.35 21.59 -2.11
C PRO A 69 7.55 21.87 -3.39
N VAL A 70 6.26 22.18 -3.25
CA VAL A 70 5.39 22.58 -4.36
C VAL A 70 5.32 24.10 -4.39
N ARG A 71 5.64 24.69 -5.55
CA ARG A 71 5.37 26.11 -5.80
C ARG A 71 3.97 26.24 -6.37
N ILE A 72 3.08 26.86 -5.62
CA ILE A 72 1.73 27.20 -6.08
C ILE A 72 1.79 28.63 -6.61
N SER A 73 2.04 28.78 -7.92
CA SER A 73 1.88 30.07 -8.59
C SER A 73 0.40 30.31 -8.85
N ARG A 74 -0.05 31.54 -8.59
CA ARG A 74 -1.44 31.97 -8.79
C ARG A 74 -1.76 32.17 -10.27
#